data_AF-A0A7X4JUW3-F1
#
_entry.id   AF-A0A7X4JUW3-F1
#
_cell.length_a   1.000
_cell.length_b   1.000
_cell.length_c   1.000
_cell.angle_alpha   90.00
_cell.angle_beta   90.00
_cell.angle_gamma   90.00
#
_symmetry.space_group_name_H-M   'P 1'
#
loop_
_entity.id
_entity.type
_entity.pdbx_description
1 polymer ?
#
loop_
_entity_poly.entity_id
_entity_poly.type
_entity_poly.pdbx_seq_one_letter_code
_entity_poly.pdbx_strand_id
1 'polypeptide(L)'
;MEWEPPTGGGSEVYAYQVRHRRGDYAFTDGGGDWTRSPRLYPRQVERICRTEGPVHSSGGPACLNPRSYTISNLIGGRDYDVAIRARNANGWGDWLSVGEFNLPNGFPPVLQHAEIGGATMSLIFDRSLDTDSLPSTSVFWVSVNGTSQTPTGLSISGSTLFVTLGTAVTSGQTVTVSYVRPTQAPLQHNDAQAPSFSNVSVHNFTP
;
A
#
# COMPACT_ATOMS: atom_id res chain seq x y z
N MET A 1 -10.19 10.85 2.48
CA MET A 1 -10.41 12.29 2.73
C MET A 1 -11.88 12.62 2.51
N GLU A 2 -12.41 13.60 3.24
CA GLU A 2 -13.77 14.12 3.11
C GLU A 2 -13.72 15.66 2.94
N TRP A 3 -14.68 16.25 2.24
CA TRP A 3 -14.77 17.69 2.00
C TRP A 3 -16.21 18.18 1.90
N GLU A 4 -16.40 19.47 2.14
CA GLU A 4 -17.65 20.18 1.87
C GLU A 4 -17.62 20.89 0.51
N PRO A 5 -18.75 20.98 -0.22
CA PRO A 5 -18.82 21.78 -1.43
C PRO A 5 -18.49 23.25 -1.17
N PRO A 6 -17.78 23.93 -2.11
CA PRO A 6 -17.53 25.36 -1.99
C PRO A 6 -18.84 26.16 -1.91
N THR A 7 -18.92 27.10 -0.97
CA THR A 7 -20.03 28.06 -0.89
C THR A 7 -19.66 29.35 -1.64
N GLY A 8 -20.57 29.89 -2.46
CA GLY A 8 -20.43 31.26 -2.99
C GLY A 8 -19.99 31.47 -4.46
N GLY A 9 -20.04 30.46 -5.33
CA GLY A 9 -19.88 30.66 -6.79
C GLY A 9 -21.23 30.51 -7.49
N GLY A 10 -21.68 31.51 -8.24
CA GLY A 10 -23.01 31.54 -8.90
C GLY A 10 -23.29 30.44 -9.95
N SER A 11 -22.53 29.35 -9.96
CA SER A 11 -22.74 28.16 -10.80
C SER A 11 -22.49 26.90 -9.99
N GLU A 12 -23.38 25.92 -10.13
CA GLU A 12 -23.33 24.64 -9.43
C GLU A 12 -22.02 23.88 -9.74
N VAL A 13 -21.41 23.36 -8.68
CA VAL A 13 -20.23 22.49 -8.79
C VAL A 13 -20.69 21.08 -9.16
N TYR A 14 -20.14 20.54 -10.25
CA TYR A 14 -20.52 19.24 -10.79
C TYR A 14 -19.37 18.23 -10.88
N ALA A 15 -18.13 18.58 -10.52
CA ALA A 15 -17.05 17.62 -10.46
C ALA A 15 -15.94 18.05 -9.50
N TYR A 16 -15.20 17.07 -9.01
CA TYR A 16 -14.01 17.25 -8.19
C TYR A 16 -12.82 16.49 -8.79
N GLN A 17 -11.62 16.88 -8.37
CA GLN A 17 -10.42 16.10 -8.62
C GLN A 17 -9.52 16.17 -7.40
N VAL A 18 -8.90 15.04 -7.04
CA VAL A 18 -7.96 14.92 -5.94
C VAL A 18 -6.58 14.61 -6.51
N ARG A 19 -5.54 15.17 -5.89
CA ARG A 19 -4.14 14.82 -6.16
C ARG A 19 -3.40 14.61 -4.85
N HIS A 20 -2.40 13.73 -4.86
CA HIS A 20 -1.48 13.58 -3.75
C HIS A 20 -0.05 13.38 -4.24
N ARG A 21 0.91 13.71 -3.40
CA ARG A 21 2.34 13.38 -3.56
C ARG A 21 2.96 13.15 -2.19
N ARG A 22 4.12 12.51 -2.17
CA ARG A 22 4.95 12.40 -0.96
C ARG A 22 5.41 13.82 -0.54
N GLY A 23 5.25 14.16 0.74
CA GLY A 23 5.54 15.49 1.29
C GLY A 23 7.01 15.74 1.60
N ASP A 24 7.84 14.69 1.63
CA ASP A 24 9.29 14.78 1.88
C ASP A 24 10.12 15.20 0.65
N TYR A 25 9.49 15.42 -0.51
CA TYR A 25 10.15 16.11 -1.61
C TYR A 25 10.25 17.59 -1.28
N ALA A 26 11.48 18.07 -1.03
CA ALA A 26 11.76 19.46 -0.72
C ALA A 26 11.08 20.43 -1.71
N PHE A 27 10.50 21.51 -1.17
CA PHE A 27 9.83 22.58 -1.92
C PHE A 27 10.72 23.22 -3.00
N THR A 28 12.05 23.07 -2.90
CA THR A 28 13.05 23.66 -3.80
C THR A 28 13.26 22.92 -5.11
N ASP A 29 12.84 21.65 -5.22
CA ASP A 29 13.17 20.80 -6.38
C ASP A 29 11.98 20.58 -7.33
N GLY A 30 10.92 21.39 -7.21
CA GLY A 30 9.68 21.12 -7.95
C GLY A 30 8.92 19.89 -7.43
N GLY A 31 9.27 19.44 -6.22
CA GLY A 31 8.56 18.52 -5.33
C GLY A 31 7.69 17.45 -5.99
N GLY A 32 8.23 16.24 -6.21
CA GLY A 32 7.53 14.97 -6.50
C GLY A 32 6.31 15.00 -7.44
N ASP A 33 6.30 14.15 -8.48
CA ASP A 33 5.16 14.10 -9.41
C ASP A 33 3.83 13.87 -8.70
N TRP A 34 2.94 14.86 -8.78
CA TRP A 34 1.58 14.75 -8.27
C TRP A 34 0.81 13.68 -9.03
N THR A 35 0.35 12.65 -8.33
CA THR A 35 -0.67 11.75 -8.88
C THR A 35 -1.98 12.52 -9.05
N ARG A 36 -2.85 12.09 -9.96
CA ARG A 36 -4.18 12.70 -10.12
C ARG A 36 -5.23 11.62 -10.19
N SER A 37 -6.28 11.77 -9.39
CA SER A 37 -7.46 10.93 -9.52
C SER A 37 -8.11 11.13 -10.90
N PRO A 38 -8.89 10.15 -11.38
CA PRO A 38 -9.93 10.41 -12.37
C PRO A 38 -10.82 11.58 -11.90
N ARG A 39 -11.51 12.21 -12.85
CA ARG A 39 -12.50 13.23 -12.51
C ARG A 39 -13.62 12.57 -11.72
N LEU A 40 -13.83 13.05 -10.51
CA LEU A 40 -14.85 12.56 -9.60
C LEU A 40 -16.13 13.30 -9.96
N TYR A 41 -16.97 12.65 -10.75
CA TYR A 41 -18.29 13.13 -11.06
C TYR A 41 -19.29 12.63 -10.00
N PRO A 42 -20.40 13.34 -9.77
CA PRO A 42 -21.61 12.75 -9.24
C PRO A 42 -22.12 11.72 -10.26
N ARG A 43 -21.59 10.48 -10.13
CA ARG A 43 -21.86 9.21 -10.84
C ARG A 43 -21.18 8.95 -12.20
N GLN A 44 -20.72 7.70 -12.36
CA GLN A 44 -20.30 7.13 -13.64
C GLN A 44 -21.40 6.30 -14.32
N VAL A 45 -22.39 5.74 -13.60
CA VAL A 45 -23.60 5.16 -14.22
C VAL A 45 -24.78 5.19 -13.23
N GLU A 46 -25.98 5.37 -13.78
CA GLU A 46 -27.34 5.23 -13.21
C GLU A 46 -27.99 6.38 -12.42
N ARG A 47 -29.27 6.57 -12.75
CA ARG A 47 -30.24 7.56 -12.29
C ARG A 47 -30.63 7.32 -10.82
N ILE A 48 -31.36 8.24 -10.22
CA ILE A 48 -31.89 8.27 -8.85
C ILE A 48 -31.03 9.12 -7.91
N CYS A 49 -31.24 10.44 -8.01
CA CYS A 49 -31.40 11.27 -6.84
C CYS A 49 -32.54 10.64 -6.00
N ARG A 50 -32.33 10.33 -4.71
CA ARG A 50 -33.38 9.68 -3.91
C ARG A 50 -34.57 10.62 -3.76
N THR A 51 -35.72 10.19 -4.26
CA THR A 51 -37.05 10.65 -3.83
C THR A 51 -37.38 9.96 -2.52
N GLU A 52 -36.88 10.47 -1.40
CA GLU A 52 -37.51 10.20 -0.09
C GLU A 52 -37.82 11.54 0.57
N GLY A 53 -38.98 12.08 0.20
CA GLY A 53 -39.53 13.32 0.73
C GLY A 53 -40.80 13.74 -0.04
N PRO A 54 -41.84 14.26 0.61
CA PRO A 54 -43.07 14.65 -0.07
C PRO A 54 -42.76 15.76 -1.08
N VAL A 55 -43.23 15.58 -2.31
CA VAL A 55 -43.03 16.53 -3.40
C VAL A 55 -43.87 17.78 -3.12
N HIS A 56 -43.27 18.80 -2.49
CA HIS A 56 -43.81 20.15 -2.48
C HIS A 56 -43.05 21.01 -3.51
N SER A 57 -43.86 21.67 -4.34
CA SER A 57 -43.58 22.42 -5.55
C SER A 57 -42.27 23.22 -5.53
N SER A 58 -41.48 23.07 -6.60
CA SER A 58 -40.29 23.85 -7.04
C SER A 58 -38.87 23.37 -6.68
N GLY A 59 -38.67 22.26 -5.97
CA GLY A 59 -37.33 21.71 -5.71
C GLY A 59 -37.14 20.29 -6.23
N GLY A 60 -36.43 20.13 -7.36
CA GLY A 60 -36.00 18.80 -7.84
C GLY A 60 -35.04 18.12 -6.85
N PRO A 61 -34.85 16.79 -6.94
CA PRO A 61 -34.11 16.05 -5.94
C PRO A 61 -32.62 16.46 -5.95
N ALA A 62 -32.11 16.88 -4.79
CA ALA A 62 -30.75 17.37 -4.65
C ALA A 62 -29.73 16.26 -5.00
N CYS A 63 -28.97 16.49 -6.07
CA CYS A 63 -27.85 15.66 -6.45
C CYS A 63 -26.77 15.79 -5.37
N LEU A 64 -26.57 14.76 -4.56
CA LEU A 64 -25.50 14.77 -3.56
C LEU A 64 -24.16 14.56 -4.27
N ASN A 65 -23.40 15.65 -4.38
CA ASN A 65 -22.00 15.65 -4.81
C ASN A 65 -21.18 14.64 -3.99
N PRO A 66 -20.25 13.86 -4.60
CA PRO A 66 -19.35 13.01 -3.83
C PRO A 66 -18.54 13.90 -2.88
N ARG A 67 -18.57 13.57 -1.58
CA ARG A 67 -17.89 14.33 -0.53
C ARG A 67 -16.63 13.64 -0.03
N SER A 68 -16.28 12.49 -0.58
CA SER A 68 -15.13 11.72 -0.12
C SER A 68 -14.39 11.04 -1.26
N TYR A 69 -13.11 10.78 -1.03
CA TYR A 69 -12.24 10.00 -1.89
C TYR A 69 -11.25 9.20 -1.04
N THR A 70 -11.09 7.92 -1.36
CA THR A 70 -10.08 7.06 -0.75
C THR A 70 -8.84 7.08 -1.62
N ILE A 71 -7.74 7.53 -1.04
CA ILE A 71 -6.42 7.45 -1.65
C ILE A 71 -5.80 6.12 -1.16
N SER A 72 -5.50 5.23 -2.10
CA SER A 72 -4.92 3.91 -1.81
C SER A 72 -3.43 3.88 -2.19
N ASN A 73 -2.74 2.80 -1.82
CA ASN A 73 -1.31 2.58 -2.09
C ASN A 73 -0.41 3.67 -1.49
N LEU A 74 -0.85 4.28 -0.38
CA LEU A 74 -0.01 5.17 0.41
C LEU A 74 0.87 4.36 1.35
N ILE A 75 2.09 4.84 1.55
CA ILE A 75 3.10 4.23 2.40
C ILE A 75 3.04 4.86 3.79
N GLY A 76 2.94 4.03 4.83
CA GLY A 76 2.86 4.48 6.23
C GLY A 76 4.17 5.12 6.70
N GLY A 77 4.11 5.99 7.71
CA GLY A 77 5.30 6.70 8.19
C GLY A 77 5.83 7.79 7.25
N ARG A 78 5.06 8.14 6.22
CA ARG A 78 5.37 9.22 5.29
C ARG A 78 4.36 10.34 5.43
N ASP A 79 4.85 11.55 5.18
CA ASP A 79 4.03 12.72 4.94
C ASP A 79 3.50 12.70 3.51
N TYR A 80 2.26 13.10 3.35
CA TYR A 80 1.66 13.34 2.04
C TYR A 80 1.06 14.73 1.96
N ASP A 81 1.39 15.43 0.89
CA ASP A 81 0.61 16.58 0.44
C ASP A 81 -0.62 16.07 -0.28
N VAL A 82 -1.80 16.56 0.12
CA VAL A 82 -3.06 16.27 -0.57
C VAL A 82 -3.72 17.59 -0.99
N ALA A 83 -4.26 17.62 -2.20
CA ALA A 83 -5.00 18.78 -2.69
C ALA A 83 -6.26 18.37 -3.46
N ILE A 84 -7.26 19.24 -3.44
CA ILE A 84 -8.54 19.07 -4.12
C ILE A 84 -8.92 20.31 -4.91
N ARG A 85 -9.63 20.14 -6.02
CA ARG A 85 -10.27 21.25 -6.74
C ARG A 85 -11.67 20.90 -7.23
N ALA A 86 -12.50 21.92 -7.38
CA ALA A 86 -13.87 21.82 -7.88
C ALA A 86 -13.98 22.28 -9.33
N ARG A 87 -15.02 21.83 -10.04
CA ARG A 87 -15.37 22.28 -11.39
C ARG A 87 -16.82 22.73 -11.46
N ASN A 88 -17.06 23.86 -12.11
CA ASN A 88 -18.40 24.35 -12.47
C ASN A 88 -18.47 24.68 -13.98
N ALA A 89 -19.55 25.35 -14.40
CA ALA A 89 -19.77 25.75 -15.79
C ALA A 89 -18.62 26.62 -16.36
N ASN A 90 -17.93 27.38 -15.50
CA ASN A 90 -16.81 28.25 -15.87
C ASN A 90 -15.47 27.52 -15.95
N GLY A 91 -15.41 26.23 -15.58
CA GLY A 91 -14.20 25.43 -15.62
C GLY A 91 -13.74 24.97 -14.24
N TRP A 92 -12.45 24.63 -14.15
CA TRP A 92 -11.83 24.18 -12.91
C TRP A 92 -11.40 25.38 -12.07
N GLY A 93 -11.70 25.35 -10.77
CA GLY A 93 -11.09 26.25 -9.80
C GLY A 93 -9.66 25.85 -9.45
N ASP A 94 -9.03 26.69 -8.63
CA ASP A 94 -7.69 26.45 -8.11
C ASP A 94 -7.62 25.22 -7.20
N TRP A 95 -6.41 24.67 -7.06
CA TRP A 95 -6.15 23.60 -6.11
C TRP A 95 -6.10 24.15 -4.69
N LEU A 96 -6.95 23.60 -3.82
CA LEU A 96 -6.89 23.79 -2.38
C LEU A 96 -6.04 22.68 -1.76
N SER A 97 -4.89 23.03 -1.18
CA SER A 97 -4.10 22.12 -0.36
C SER A 97 -4.81 21.88 0.97
N VAL A 98 -5.08 20.61 1.30
CA VAL A 98 -5.82 20.21 2.51
C VAL A 98 -4.89 19.85 3.68
N GLY A 99 -3.58 20.07 3.53
CA GLY A 99 -2.55 19.90 4.57
C GLY A 99 -1.61 18.71 4.33
N GLU A 100 -0.60 18.61 5.19
CA GLU A 100 0.30 17.46 5.30
C GLU A 100 -0.35 16.38 6.16
N PHE A 101 -0.51 15.19 5.61
CA PHE A 101 -1.04 14.03 6.32
C PHE A 101 0.09 13.10 6.70
N ASN A 102 0.38 13.02 8.00
CA ASN A 102 1.25 12.00 8.58
C ASN A 102 0.49 10.68 8.65
N LEU A 103 0.88 9.71 7.83
CA LEU A 103 0.34 8.36 7.99
C LEU A 103 1.05 7.66 9.15
N PRO A 104 0.32 7.01 10.08
CA PRO A 104 0.96 6.18 11.10
C PRO A 104 1.90 5.18 10.42
N ASN A 105 3.04 4.89 11.05
CA ASN A 105 3.88 3.78 10.62
C ASN A 105 2.99 2.54 10.48
N GLY A 106 3.14 1.82 9.36
CA GLY A 106 2.49 0.52 9.21
C GLY A 106 2.87 -0.40 10.38
N PHE A 107 2.09 -1.45 10.60
CA PHE A 107 2.56 -2.54 11.45
C PHE A 107 3.59 -3.35 10.64
N PRO A 108 4.80 -3.59 11.18
CA PRO A 108 5.82 -4.36 10.47
C PRO A 108 5.29 -5.78 10.23
N PRO A 109 5.64 -6.41 9.11
CA PRO A 109 5.21 -7.77 8.84
C PRO A 109 5.92 -8.72 9.80
N VAL A 110 5.16 -9.64 10.39
CA VAL A 110 5.65 -10.65 11.34
C VAL A 110 5.58 -12.02 10.69
N LEU A 111 6.69 -12.76 10.76
CA LEU A 111 6.74 -14.13 10.25
C LEU A 111 5.81 -15.01 11.09
N GLN A 112 4.86 -15.67 10.43
CA GLN A 112 3.90 -16.58 11.05
C GLN A 112 4.46 -18.00 11.08
N HIS A 113 4.92 -18.49 9.93
CA HIS A 113 5.54 -19.81 9.81
C HIS A 113 6.40 -19.89 8.54
N ALA A 114 7.17 -20.96 8.46
CA ALA A 114 8.05 -21.26 7.33
C ALA A 114 7.89 -22.72 6.94
N GLU A 115 7.92 -22.99 5.64
CA GLU A 115 7.82 -24.34 5.09
C GLU A 115 8.77 -24.51 3.90
N ILE A 116 9.18 -25.73 3.60
CA ILE A 116 10.06 -26.03 2.47
C ILE A 116 9.69 -27.34 1.79
N GLY A 117 9.66 -27.31 0.45
CA GLY A 117 9.52 -28.46 -0.41
C GLY A 117 10.60 -28.45 -1.49
N GLY A 118 11.44 -29.48 -1.52
CA GLY A 118 12.59 -29.54 -2.41
C GLY A 118 13.54 -28.35 -2.18
N ALA A 119 13.74 -27.51 -3.20
CA ALA A 119 14.64 -26.36 -3.14
C ALA A 119 13.94 -25.02 -2.83
N THR A 120 12.62 -24.99 -2.65
CA THR A 120 11.86 -23.75 -2.47
C THR A 120 11.27 -23.67 -1.07
N MET A 121 11.74 -22.70 -0.30
CA MET A 121 11.22 -22.35 1.02
C MET A 121 10.24 -21.19 0.89
N SER A 122 9.11 -21.29 1.58
CA SER A 122 8.11 -20.23 1.71
C SER A 122 8.16 -19.68 3.14
N LEU A 123 8.38 -18.37 3.25
CA LEU A 123 8.29 -17.63 4.52
C LEU A 123 7.00 -16.82 4.49
N ILE A 124 6.04 -17.18 5.34
CA ILE A 124 4.67 -16.65 5.32
C ILE A 124 4.52 -15.61 6.43
N PHE A 125 4.16 -14.39 6.05
CA PHE A 125 3.96 -13.26 6.95
C PHE A 125 2.47 -12.98 7.16
N ASP A 126 2.15 -12.26 8.23
CA ASP A 126 0.80 -11.84 8.58
C ASP A 126 0.24 -10.71 7.68
N ARG A 127 1.10 -10.11 6.86
CA ARG A 127 0.81 -8.96 6.02
C ARG A 127 1.55 -9.07 4.69
N SER A 128 1.06 -8.33 3.69
CA SER A 128 1.74 -8.24 2.40
C SER A 128 3.11 -7.61 2.54
N LEU A 129 4.08 -8.11 1.79
CA LEU A 129 5.42 -7.55 1.70
C LEU A 129 5.50 -6.59 0.51
N ASP A 130 6.35 -5.58 0.65
CA ASP A 130 6.69 -4.65 -0.41
C ASP A 130 7.65 -5.31 -1.42
N THR A 131 7.20 -5.48 -2.67
CA THR A 131 8.00 -6.09 -3.75
C THR A 131 9.18 -5.23 -4.19
N ASP A 132 9.14 -3.92 -3.94
CA ASP A 132 10.21 -2.99 -4.31
C ASP A 132 11.32 -2.96 -3.24
N SER A 133 11.10 -3.58 -2.08
CA SER A 133 12.06 -3.68 -0.97
C SER A 133 12.52 -5.14 -0.77
N LEU A 134 13.15 -5.69 -1.81
CA LEU A 134 13.70 -7.05 -1.79
C LEU A 134 15.17 -7.04 -1.29
N PRO A 135 15.48 -7.68 -0.15
CA PRO A 135 16.84 -7.74 0.37
C PRO A 135 17.76 -8.66 -0.45
N SER A 136 19.07 -8.58 -0.21
CA SER A 136 20.05 -9.55 -0.73
C SER A 136 19.85 -10.95 -0.11
N THR A 137 20.13 -12.04 -0.84
CA THR A 137 20.11 -13.40 -0.27
C THR A 137 21.05 -13.57 0.92
N SER A 138 22.12 -12.77 1.00
CA SER A 138 23.14 -12.84 2.06
C SER A 138 22.65 -12.48 3.45
N VAL A 139 21.46 -11.87 3.60
CA VAL A 139 20.89 -11.61 4.93
C VAL A 139 20.15 -12.81 5.51
N PHE A 140 19.97 -13.87 4.72
CA PHE A 140 19.34 -15.11 5.13
C PHE A 140 20.40 -16.17 5.44
N TRP A 141 20.27 -16.76 6.61
CA TRP A 141 21.10 -17.88 7.07
C TRP A 141 20.23 -19.12 7.15
N VAL A 142 20.37 -20.01 6.17
CA VAL A 142 19.65 -21.29 6.15
C VAL A 142 20.60 -22.39 6.60
N SER A 143 20.12 -23.26 7.50
CA SER A 143 20.83 -24.45 7.95
C SER A 143 20.00 -25.68 7.65
N VAL A 144 20.60 -26.67 6.99
CA VAL A 144 20.00 -27.96 6.66
C VAL A 144 20.83 -29.05 7.35
N ASN A 145 20.25 -29.75 8.32
CA ASN A 145 20.96 -30.70 9.19
C ASN A 145 22.26 -30.14 9.79
N GLY A 146 22.26 -28.86 10.17
CA GLY A 146 23.43 -28.17 10.74
C GLY A 146 24.43 -27.67 9.70
N THR A 147 24.24 -27.97 8.41
CA THR A 147 25.09 -27.46 7.33
C THR A 147 24.48 -26.19 6.74
N SER A 148 25.27 -25.12 6.68
CA SER A 148 24.79 -23.86 6.10
C SER A 148 24.59 -24.00 4.59
N GLN A 149 23.46 -23.48 4.10
CA GLN A 149 23.19 -23.29 2.69
C GLN A 149 22.87 -21.83 2.40
N THR A 150 23.53 -21.28 1.38
CA THR A 150 23.27 -19.92 0.91
C THR A 150 22.09 -19.94 -0.07
N PRO A 151 21.05 -19.12 0.14
CA PRO A 151 19.99 -18.95 -0.84
C PRO A 151 20.52 -18.38 -2.17
N THR A 152 19.97 -18.88 -3.27
CA THR A 152 20.32 -18.50 -4.64
C THR A 152 19.34 -17.50 -5.25
N GLY A 153 18.14 -17.37 -4.68
CA GLY A 153 17.12 -16.46 -5.20
C GLY A 153 16.07 -16.10 -4.16
N LEU A 154 15.46 -14.93 -4.34
CA LEU A 154 14.34 -14.44 -3.56
C LEU A 154 13.25 -13.91 -4.48
N SER A 155 11.99 -14.11 -4.13
CA SER A 155 10.86 -13.43 -4.77
C SER A 155 9.72 -13.23 -3.79
N ILE A 156 8.98 -12.14 -3.94
CA ILE A 156 7.83 -11.80 -3.08
C ILE A 156 6.54 -11.98 -3.88
N SER A 157 5.54 -12.60 -3.26
CA SER A 157 4.16 -12.62 -3.75
C SER A 157 3.19 -12.45 -2.59
N GLY A 158 2.48 -11.32 -2.55
CA GLY A 158 1.55 -11.03 -1.46
C GLY A 158 2.26 -11.01 -0.12
N SER A 159 1.87 -11.90 0.79
CA SER A 159 2.45 -12.04 2.14
C SER A 159 3.53 -13.11 2.24
N THR A 160 3.99 -13.68 1.12
CA THR A 160 4.96 -14.76 1.10
C THR A 160 6.26 -14.31 0.44
N LEU A 161 7.38 -14.55 1.13
CA LEU A 161 8.71 -14.52 0.53
C LEU A 161 9.10 -15.94 0.16
N PHE A 162 9.37 -16.17 -1.12
CA PHE A 162 9.98 -17.39 -1.61
C PHE A 162 11.50 -17.26 -1.58
N VAL A 163 12.15 -18.27 -1.01
CA VAL A 163 13.60 -18.40 -0.90
C VAL A 163 14.01 -19.66 -1.64
N THR A 164 14.84 -19.52 -2.67
CA THR A 164 15.37 -20.66 -3.43
C THR A 164 16.72 -21.06 -2.87
N LEU A 165 16.92 -22.36 -2.62
CA LEU A 165 18.19 -22.94 -2.22
C LEU A 165 18.92 -23.53 -3.43
N GLY A 166 20.26 -23.58 -3.36
CA GLY A 166 21.06 -24.22 -4.40
C GLY A 166 20.93 -25.74 -4.44
N THR A 167 20.61 -26.36 -3.30
CA THR A 167 20.44 -27.81 -3.16
C THR A 167 19.06 -28.09 -2.58
N ALA A 168 18.32 -29.01 -3.20
CA ALA A 168 17.04 -29.43 -2.67
C ALA A 168 17.21 -30.13 -1.31
N VAL A 169 16.32 -29.78 -0.39
CA VAL A 169 16.14 -30.49 0.87
C VAL A 169 15.41 -31.80 0.58
N THR A 170 15.77 -32.87 1.31
CA THR A 170 15.12 -34.19 1.23
C THR A 170 14.28 -34.47 2.48
N SER A 171 13.39 -35.44 2.40
CA SER A 171 12.58 -35.89 3.54
C SER A 171 13.42 -36.18 4.79
N GLY A 172 12.89 -35.79 5.96
CA GLY A 172 13.53 -36.00 7.27
C GLY A 172 14.67 -35.05 7.63
N GLN A 173 15.12 -34.16 6.72
CA GLN A 173 16.11 -33.15 7.07
C GLN A 173 15.50 -32.04 7.92
N THR A 174 16.22 -31.63 8.97
CA THR A 174 15.88 -30.48 9.81
C THR A 174 16.36 -29.20 9.15
N VAL A 175 15.47 -28.22 9.01
CA VAL A 175 15.78 -26.94 8.37
C VAL A 175 15.48 -25.80 9.33
N THR A 176 16.43 -24.86 9.45
CA THR A 176 16.21 -23.59 10.15
C THR A 176 16.59 -22.42 9.26
N VAL A 177 15.96 -21.28 9.51
CA VAL A 177 16.23 -20.02 8.82
C VAL A 177 16.36 -18.87 9.81
N SER A 178 17.31 -17.98 9.53
CA SER A 178 17.44 -16.68 10.20
C SER A 178 17.46 -15.57 9.17
N TYR A 179 16.98 -14.40 9.56
CA TYR A 179 16.98 -13.16 8.77
C TYR A 179 17.57 -12.05 9.63
N VAL A 180 18.64 -11.43 9.13
CA VAL A 180 19.24 -10.24 9.73
C VAL A 180 18.77 -9.03 8.95
N ARG A 181 17.93 -8.19 9.55
CA ARG A 181 17.41 -6.98 8.90
C ARG A 181 18.57 -6.12 8.35
N PRO A 182 18.66 -5.90 7.03
CA PRO A 182 19.63 -4.99 6.45
C PRO A 182 19.20 -3.53 6.64
N THR A 183 20.14 -2.60 6.42
CA THR A 183 19.84 -1.17 6.36
C THR A 183 19.19 -0.76 5.04
N GLN A 184 19.54 -1.42 3.94
CA GLN A 184 18.99 -1.19 2.60
C GLN A 184 18.04 -2.31 2.21
N ALA A 185 16.87 -1.95 1.67
CA ALA A 185 15.82 -2.86 1.20
C ALA A 185 15.45 -3.97 2.21
N PRO A 186 15.12 -3.66 3.48
CA PRO A 186 14.64 -4.67 4.41
C PRO A 186 13.28 -5.20 3.96
N LEU A 187 12.94 -6.42 4.37
CA LEU A 187 11.55 -6.88 4.31
C LEU A 187 10.67 -5.86 5.05
N GLN A 188 9.60 -5.40 4.42
CA GLN A 188 8.74 -4.37 4.99
C GLN A 188 7.31 -4.45 4.48
N HIS A 189 6.41 -3.81 5.22
CA HIS A 189 5.04 -3.55 4.84
C HIS A 189 4.76 -2.07 5.03
N ASN A 190 4.51 -1.33 3.95
CA ASN A 190 4.25 0.12 4.02
C ASN A 190 5.33 0.87 4.82
N ASP A 191 6.60 0.68 4.46
CA ASP A 191 7.81 1.18 5.16
C ASP A 191 8.01 0.70 6.61
N ALA A 192 7.11 -0.11 7.16
CA ALA A 192 7.32 -0.75 8.45
C ALA A 192 8.21 -1.98 8.30
N GLN A 193 9.44 -1.88 8.79
CA GLN A 193 10.48 -2.87 8.59
C GLN A 193 10.27 -4.10 9.48
N ALA A 194 10.32 -5.28 8.86
CA ALA A 194 10.28 -6.55 9.57
C ALA A 194 11.42 -6.64 10.59
N PRO A 195 11.17 -7.11 11.82
CA PRO A 195 12.24 -7.40 12.76
C PRO A 195 13.12 -8.55 12.25
N SER A 196 14.39 -8.58 12.69
CA SER A 196 15.23 -9.76 12.53
C SER A 196 14.62 -10.95 13.27
N PHE A 197 14.81 -12.15 12.75
CA PHE A 197 14.46 -13.40 13.41
C PHE A 197 15.60 -14.41 13.29
N SER A 198 15.69 -15.32 14.25
CA SER A 198 16.80 -16.27 14.34
C SER A 198 16.32 -17.68 14.64
N ASN A 199 16.93 -18.67 13.98
CA ASN A 199 16.70 -20.10 14.20
C ASN A 199 15.21 -20.50 14.14
N VAL A 200 14.47 -19.89 13.21
CA VAL A 200 13.08 -20.28 12.96
C VAL A 200 13.07 -21.68 12.35
N SER A 201 12.33 -22.59 12.97
CA SER A 201 12.11 -23.93 12.45
C SER A 201 11.28 -23.87 11.17
N VAL A 202 11.70 -24.59 10.14
CA VAL A 202 11.01 -24.67 8.85
C VAL A 202 10.39 -26.05 8.70
N HIS A 203 9.08 -26.11 8.42
CA HIS A 203 8.40 -27.38 8.18
C HIS A 203 8.81 -27.96 6.83
N ASN A 204 9.58 -29.04 6.86
CA ASN A 204 9.98 -29.78 5.67
C ASN A 204 8.88 -30.77 5.28
N PHE A 205 8.18 -30.49 4.18
CA PHE A 205 7.14 -31.36 3.62
C PHE A 205 7.60 -32.07 2.34
N THR A 206 8.91 -32.09 2.07
CA THR A 206 9.46 -32.82 0.93
C THR A 206 9.12 -34.32 1.04
N PRO A 207 8.56 -34.95 0.00
CA PRO A 207 8.23 -36.38 -0.01
C PRO A 207 9.43 -37.30 0.28
#